data_AF-A0A8K0T979-F1
#
_entry.id   AF-A0A8K0T979-F1
#
_cell.length_a   1.000
_cell.length_b   1.000
_cell.length_c   1.000
_cell.angle_alpha   90.00
_cell.angle_beta   90.00
_cell.angle_gamma   90.00
#
_symmetry.space_group_name_H-M   'P 1'
#
loop_
_entity.id
_entity.type
_entity.pdbx_description
1 polymer ?
#
loop_
_entity_poly.entity_id
_entity_poly.type
_entity_poly.pdbx_seq_one_letter_code
_entity_poly.pdbx_strand_id
1 'polypeptide(L)'
;MVRSSRVAATLRYAGHEASKVGILDGGFEGWVRAGGAVSDSPVTPTPSTYTSTVNEAFIVERPYVHTSLNKLHDGIVLVDARPSSAYADGHIESAVSLPMAHIWNEDGTFKPVPELLETFESVVGDAPVSANSQQHPGFSRRQVL
;
A
#
# COMPACT_ATOMS: atom_id res chain seq x y z
N MET A 1 -10.25 -3.72 -8.39
CA MET A 1 -8.84 -3.86 -7.95
C MET A 1 -8.55 -3.36 -6.53
N VAL A 2 -9.08 -2.19 -6.11
CA VAL A 2 -8.76 -1.51 -4.82
C VAL A 2 -8.93 -2.36 -3.55
N ARG A 3 -9.75 -3.41 -3.58
CA ARG A 3 -10.04 -4.23 -2.39
C ARG A 3 -8.90 -5.17 -2.00
N SER A 4 -8.14 -5.71 -2.94
CA SER A 4 -7.08 -6.70 -2.66
C SER A 4 -5.92 -6.08 -1.87
N SER A 5 -5.52 -4.85 -2.21
CA SER A 5 -4.46 -4.12 -1.49
C SER A 5 -4.83 -3.88 -0.03
N ARG A 6 -6.10 -3.59 0.27
CA ARG A 6 -6.57 -3.44 1.66
C ARG A 6 -6.51 -4.77 2.42
N VAL A 7 -6.89 -5.89 1.80
CA VAL A 7 -6.79 -7.21 2.44
C VAL A 7 -5.32 -7.55 2.74
N ALA A 8 -4.41 -7.32 1.78
CA ALA A 8 -2.98 -7.53 1.99
C ALA A 8 -2.44 -6.66 3.15
N ALA A 9 -2.81 -5.37 3.18
CA ALA A 9 -2.48 -4.45 4.26
C ALA A 9 -3.02 -4.94 5.63
N THR A 10 -4.26 -5.42 5.68
CA THR A 10 -4.86 -5.99 6.90
C THR A 10 -4.14 -7.24 7.37
N LEU A 11 -3.71 -8.13 6.47
CA LEU A 11 -2.90 -9.30 6.83
C LEU A 11 -1.53 -8.89 7.38
N ARG A 12 -0.88 -7.89 6.78
CA ARG A 12 0.39 -7.32 7.28
C ARG A 12 0.21 -6.68 8.66
N TYR A 13 -0.87 -5.93 8.86
CA TYR A 13 -1.27 -5.41 10.17
C TYR A 13 -1.52 -6.52 11.18
N ALA A 14 -2.12 -7.64 10.79
CA ALA A 14 -2.31 -8.82 11.64
C ALA A 14 -1.01 -9.63 11.90
N GLY A 15 0.16 -9.11 11.49
CA GLY A 15 1.46 -9.70 11.79
C GLY A 15 1.95 -10.74 10.79
N HIS A 16 1.25 -10.94 9.66
CA HIS A 16 1.72 -11.87 8.63
C HIS A 16 3.00 -11.36 7.95
N GLU A 17 3.97 -12.25 7.75
CA GLU A 17 5.22 -11.96 7.04
C GLU A 17 4.96 -11.56 5.58
N ALA A 18 5.78 -10.65 5.04
CA ALA A 18 5.59 -10.12 3.69
C ALA A 18 5.73 -11.22 2.63
N SER A 19 6.61 -12.19 2.87
CA SER A 19 6.82 -13.36 2.03
C SER A 19 5.61 -14.29 1.94
N LYS A 20 4.62 -14.16 2.83
CA LYS A 20 3.41 -15.00 2.89
C LYS A 20 2.15 -14.28 2.42
N VAL A 21 2.26 -12.99 2.08
CA VAL A 21 1.13 -12.18 1.63
C VAL A 21 1.41 -11.72 0.21
N GLY A 22 0.56 -12.13 -0.73
CA GLY A 22 0.67 -11.78 -2.14
C GLY A 22 -0.61 -11.15 -2.68
N ILE A 23 -0.46 -10.31 -3.71
CA ILE A 23 -1.57 -9.85 -4.55
C ILE A 23 -1.39 -10.50 -5.91
N LEU A 24 -2.46 -11.09 -6.43
CA LEU A 24 -2.47 -11.65 -7.77
C LEU A 24 -2.47 -10.52 -8.79
N ASP A 25 -1.37 -10.40 -9.54
CA ASP A 25 -1.21 -9.41 -10.59
C ASP A 25 -2.26 -9.60 -11.71
N GLY A 26 -2.93 -8.52 -12.12
CA GLY A 26 -4.08 -8.59 -13.02
C GLY A 26 -5.37 -9.14 -12.39
N GLY A 27 -5.32 -9.62 -11.14
CA GLY A 27 -6.47 -10.15 -10.42
C GLY A 27 -7.15 -11.34 -11.09
N PHE A 28 -8.45 -11.53 -10.81
CA PHE A 28 -9.23 -12.63 -11.39
C PHE A 28 -9.32 -12.55 -12.91
N GLU A 29 -9.54 -11.36 -13.46
CA GLU A 29 -9.60 -11.15 -14.91
C GLU A 29 -8.26 -11.50 -15.59
N GLY A 30 -7.13 -11.11 -14.97
CA GLY A 30 -5.79 -11.49 -15.43
C GLY A 30 -5.58 -13.01 -15.41
N TRP A 31 -6.04 -13.69 -14.36
CA TRP A 31 -5.99 -15.16 -14.27
C TRP A 31 -6.78 -15.85 -15.37
N VAL A 32 -8.00 -15.39 -15.64
CA VAL A 32 -8.85 -15.92 -16.72
C VAL A 32 -8.22 -15.67 -18.08
N ARG A 33 -7.71 -14.46 -18.34
CA ARG A 33 -6.98 -14.15 -19.59
C ARG A 33 -5.76 -15.02 -19.80
N ALA A 34 -5.06 -15.39 -18.72
CA ALA A 34 -3.91 -16.29 -18.76
C ALA A 34 -4.28 -17.78 -18.95
N GLY A 35 -5.58 -18.12 -19.08
CA GLY A 35 -6.04 -19.49 -19.21
C GLY A 35 -6.01 -20.29 -17.91
N GLY A 36 -6.00 -19.60 -16.76
CA GLY A 36 -6.02 -20.22 -15.45
C GLY A 36 -7.31 -20.99 -15.19
N ALA A 37 -7.21 -22.10 -14.45
CA ALA A 37 -8.37 -22.90 -14.07
C ALA A 37 -9.31 -22.11 -13.15
N VAL A 38 -10.61 -22.21 -13.38
CA VAL A 38 -11.67 -21.61 -12.54
C VAL A 38 -12.61 -22.70 -12.03
N SER A 39 -13.24 -22.45 -10.89
CA SER A 39 -14.22 -23.34 -10.29
C SER A 39 -15.38 -22.51 -9.75
N ASP A 40 -16.60 -22.98 -9.99
CA ASP A 40 -17.85 -22.51 -9.39
C ASP A 40 -18.37 -23.48 -8.32
N SER A 41 -17.64 -24.58 -8.07
CA SER A 41 -18.01 -25.56 -7.07
C SER A 41 -17.86 -24.99 -5.65
N PRO A 42 -18.83 -25.22 -4.76
CA PRO A 42 -18.76 -24.72 -3.40
C PRO A 42 -17.57 -25.32 -2.66
N VAL A 43 -16.85 -24.48 -1.91
CA VAL A 43 -15.73 -24.89 -1.06
C VAL A 43 -16.13 -24.74 0.40
N THR A 44 -15.94 -25.81 1.18
CA THR A 44 -16.04 -25.76 2.64
C THR A 44 -14.62 -25.77 3.21
N PRO A 45 -14.11 -24.64 3.72
CA PRO A 45 -12.78 -24.61 4.33
C PRO A 45 -12.76 -25.47 5.59
N THR A 46 -11.70 -26.25 5.78
CA THR A 46 -11.47 -26.95 7.04
C THR A 46 -11.16 -25.93 8.13
N PRO A 47 -11.92 -25.86 9.23
CA PRO A 47 -11.62 -24.94 10.33
C PRO A 47 -10.23 -25.19 10.90
N SER A 48 -9.50 -24.11 11.18
CA SER A 48 -8.18 -24.15 11.81
C SER A 48 -8.07 -23.10 12.90
N THR A 49 -7.23 -23.34 13.90
CA THR A 49 -6.89 -22.31 14.89
C THR A 49 -6.03 -21.24 14.21
N TYR A 50 -6.46 -19.99 14.34
CA TYR A 50 -5.71 -18.83 13.88
C TYR A 50 -5.27 -17.99 15.07
N THR A 51 -3.96 -17.75 15.18
CA THR A 51 -3.37 -16.83 16.15
C THR A 51 -2.57 -15.76 15.42
N SER A 52 -2.68 -14.52 15.91
CA SER A 52 -2.05 -13.36 15.27
C SER A 52 -1.58 -12.36 16.32
N THR A 53 -0.46 -11.70 16.06
CA THR A 53 0.02 -10.57 16.83
C THR A 53 -0.06 -9.34 15.93
N VAL A 54 -0.86 -8.36 16.32
CA VAL A 54 -0.99 -7.14 15.53
C VAL A 54 0.31 -6.34 15.54
N ASN A 55 0.64 -5.76 14.39
CA ASN A 55 1.72 -4.79 14.23
C ASN A 55 1.10 -3.39 14.23
N GLU A 56 0.96 -2.79 15.41
CA GLU A 56 0.35 -1.47 15.56
C GLU A 56 1.11 -0.37 14.81
N ALA A 57 2.40 -0.56 14.53
CA ALA A 57 3.18 0.38 13.75
C ALA A 57 2.81 0.44 12.24
N PHE A 58 1.89 -0.41 11.81
CA PHE A 58 1.29 -0.34 10.46
C PHE A 58 0.17 0.71 10.36
N ILE A 59 -0.31 1.23 11.49
CA ILE A 59 -1.34 2.27 11.55
C ILE A 59 -0.74 3.53 12.17
N VAL A 60 -1.10 4.68 11.63
CA VAL A 60 -0.79 5.98 12.23
C VAL A 60 -2.03 6.66 12.74
N GLU A 61 -1.93 7.25 13.92
CA GLU A 61 -3.03 7.97 14.54
C GLU A 61 -3.09 9.43 14.11
N ARG A 62 -4.28 10.02 14.19
CA ARG A 62 -4.51 11.44 13.86
C ARG A 62 -3.56 12.42 14.59
N PRO A 63 -3.28 12.29 15.91
CA PRO A 63 -2.34 13.19 16.58
C PRO A 63 -0.93 13.12 16.01
N TYR A 64 -0.48 11.91 15.64
CA TYR A 64 0.81 11.73 15.00
C TYR A 64 0.85 12.42 13.64
N VAL A 65 -0.18 12.25 12.81
CA VAL A 65 -0.29 12.95 11.52
C VAL A 65 -0.25 14.47 11.71
N HIS A 66 -1.04 15.00 12.66
CA HIS A 66 -1.07 16.44 12.96
C HIS A 66 0.29 16.99 13.40
N THR A 67 1.02 16.24 14.26
CA THR A 67 2.38 16.64 14.68
C THR A 67 3.44 16.40 13.62
N SER A 68 3.11 15.72 12.52
CA SER A 68 4.02 15.42 11.40
C SER A 68 3.83 16.33 10.20
N LEU A 69 2.87 17.26 10.26
CA LEU A 69 2.66 18.26 9.23
C LEU A 69 3.96 19.07 9.00
N ASN A 70 4.27 19.30 7.73
CA ASN A 70 5.44 20.09 7.30
C ASN A 70 6.81 19.50 7.72
N LYS A 71 6.88 18.22 8.12
CA LYS A 71 8.14 17.52 8.46
C LYS A 71 8.82 16.82 7.27
N LEU A 72 8.65 17.35 6.06
CA LEU A 72 9.31 16.83 4.85
C LEU A 72 10.85 16.80 5.01
N HIS A 73 11.42 17.79 5.68
CA HIS A 73 12.86 17.85 5.97
C HIS A 73 13.34 16.79 6.97
N ASP A 74 12.43 16.27 7.81
CA ASP A 74 12.69 15.13 8.70
C ASP A 74 12.48 13.79 7.97
N GLY A 75 12.10 13.86 6.70
CA GLY A 75 11.93 12.71 5.84
C GLY A 75 10.58 12.03 5.94
N ILE A 76 9.54 12.74 6.40
CA ILE A 76 8.17 12.24 6.45
C ILE A 76 7.39 12.85 5.30
N VAL A 77 6.87 12.01 4.40
CA VAL A 77 5.99 12.42 3.30
C VAL A 77 4.62 11.79 3.51
N LEU A 78 3.56 12.61 3.50
CA LEU A 78 2.18 12.14 3.58
C LEU A 78 1.63 11.99 2.15
N VAL A 79 1.19 10.78 1.79
CA VAL A 79 0.72 10.50 0.43
C VAL A 79 -0.79 10.36 0.40
N ASP A 80 -1.45 11.21 -0.40
CA ASP A 80 -2.88 11.08 -0.67
C ASP A 80 -3.13 10.25 -1.93
N ALA A 81 -3.58 9.03 -1.72
CA ALA A 81 -3.80 8.05 -2.78
C ALA A 81 -5.18 8.17 -3.48
N ARG A 82 -6.02 9.14 -3.07
CA ARG A 82 -7.36 9.36 -3.64
C ARG A 82 -7.26 9.90 -5.09
N PRO A 83 -8.37 9.87 -5.86
CA PRO A 83 -8.43 10.55 -7.15
C PRO A 83 -8.03 12.03 -7.02
N SER A 84 -7.35 12.58 -8.04
CA SER A 84 -6.85 13.97 -8.02
C SER A 84 -7.96 15.00 -7.75
N SER A 85 -9.19 14.75 -8.20
CA SER A 85 -10.34 15.60 -7.89
C SER A 85 -10.63 15.65 -6.39
N ALA A 86 -10.63 14.52 -5.69
CA ALA A 86 -10.86 14.46 -4.25
C ALA A 86 -9.73 15.09 -3.44
N TYR A 87 -8.50 15.08 -3.96
CA TYR A 87 -7.38 15.83 -3.38
C TYR A 87 -7.57 17.35 -3.58
N ALA A 88 -7.95 17.77 -4.79
CA ALA A 88 -8.22 19.18 -5.12
C ALA A 88 -9.40 19.77 -4.32
N ASP A 89 -10.43 18.95 -4.05
CA ASP A 89 -11.58 19.32 -3.22
C ASP A 89 -11.22 19.50 -1.72
N GLY A 90 -10.02 19.06 -1.32
CA GLY A 90 -9.49 19.22 0.02
C GLY A 90 -8.59 18.06 0.43
N HIS A 91 -7.46 18.37 1.06
CA HIS A 91 -6.48 17.39 1.52
C HIS A 91 -5.82 17.84 2.82
N ILE A 92 -5.10 16.92 3.46
CA ILE A 92 -4.30 17.22 4.65
C ILE A 92 -3.13 18.11 4.21
N GLU A 93 -2.85 19.17 4.98
CA GLU A 93 -1.72 20.06 4.74
C GLU A 93 -0.42 19.25 4.57
N SER A 94 0.46 19.69 3.66
CA SER A 94 1.71 19.01 3.28
C SER A 94 1.59 17.64 2.59
N ALA A 95 0.37 17.10 2.41
CA ALA A 95 0.18 15.87 1.64
C ALA A 95 0.48 16.08 0.16
N VAL A 96 1.15 15.12 -0.46
CA VAL A 96 1.36 15.05 -1.91
C VAL A 96 0.31 14.13 -2.54
N SER A 97 -0.17 14.48 -3.74
CA SER A 97 -1.15 13.66 -4.46
C SER A 97 -0.43 12.57 -5.25
N LEU A 98 -0.75 11.31 -4.99
CA LEU A 98 -0.34 10.17 -5.81
C LEU A 98 -1.53 9.20 -5.98
N PRO A 99 -2.48 9.51 -6.86
CA PRO A 99 -3.67 8.68 -7.05
C PRO A 99 -3.32 7.22 -7.34
N MET A 100 -4.04 6.28 -6.70
CA MET A 100 -3.81 4.84 -6.90
C MET A 100 -3.90 4.39 -8.37
N ALA A 101 -4.59 5.15 -9.22
CA ALA A 101 -4.69 4.86 -10.65
C ALA A 101 -3.31 4.83 -11.35
N HIS A 102 -2.30 5.54 -10.82
CA HIS A 102 -0.95 5.54 -11.38
C HIS A 102 -0.17 4.26 -11.14
N ILE A 103 -0.70 3.32 -10.32
CA ILE A 103 -0.03 2.07 -9.95
C ILE A 103 -0.33 0.92 -10.94
N TRP A 104 -1.43 1.02 -11.68
CA TRP A 104 -1.96 -0.06 -12.49
C TRP A 104 -1.91 0.27 -13.98
N ASN A 105 -1.75 -0.76 -14.80
CA ASN A 105 -2.08 -0.72 -16.23
C ASN A 105 -3.60 -0.80 -16.42
N GLU A 106 -4.08 -0.47 -17.62
CA GLU A 106 -5.51 -0.54 -17.95
C GLU A 106 -6.09 -1.95 -17.83
N ASP A 107 -5.25 -2.98 -18.03
CA ASP A 107 -5.65 -4.38 -17.91
C ASP A 107 -5.68 -4.89 -16.45
N GLY A 108 -5.35 -4.01 -15.50
CA GLY A 108 -5.30 -4.30 -14.07
C GLY A 108 -3.98 -4.86 -13.57
N THR A 109 -2.99 -5.09 -14.43
CA THR A 109 -1.66 -5.48 -13.95
C THR A 109 -0.95 -4.32 -13.25
N PHE A 110 0.01 -4.63 -12.38
CA PHE A 110 0.93 -3.63 -11.86
C PHE A 110 1.80 -3.10 -13.00
N LYS A 111 2.09 -1.80 -12.97
CA LYS A 111 3.15 -1.25 -13.81
C LYS A 111 4.51 -1.86 -13.43
N PRO A 112 5.48 -1.91 -14.37
CA PRO A 112 6.82 -2.39 -14.07
C PRO A 112 7.46 -1.63 -12.91
N VAL A 113 8.25 -2.34 -12.09
CA VAL A 113 8.96 -1.75 -10.94
C VAL A 113 9.73 -0.47 -11.28
N PRO A 114 10.48 -0.38 -12.41
CA PRO A 114 11.18 0.86 -12.76
C PRO A 114 10.24 2.05 -12.96
N GLU A 115 9.08 1.86 -13.59
CA GLU A 115 8.09 2.92 -13.82
C GLU A 115 7.40 3.33 -12.51
N LEU A 116 7.11 2.35 -11.64
CA LEU A 116 6.58 2.64 -10.31
C LEU A 116 7.59 3.46 -9.50
N LEU A 117 8.87 3.05 -9.47
CA LEU A 117 9.92 3.79 -8.76
C LEU A 117 10.03 5.23 -9.28
N GLU A 118 10.09 5.43 -10.60
CA GLU A 118 10.11 6.76 -11.20
C GLU A 118 8.87 7.59 -10.79
N THR A 119 7.69 6.97 -10.80
CA THR A 119 6.44 7.61 -10.37
C THR A 119 6.53 8.04 -8.90
N PHE A 120 6.99 7.16 -8.00
CA PHE A 120 7.15 7.48 -6.58
C PHE A 120 8.21 8.57 -6.38
N GLU A 121 9.40 8.42 -6.95
CA GLU A 121 10.52 9.37 -6.82
C GLU A 121 10.15 10.77 -7.32
N SER A 122 9.37 10.86 -8.41
CA SER A 122 8.89 12.15 -8.94
C SER A 122 7.97 12.91 -7.96
N VAL A 123 7.32 12.20 -7.03
CA VAL A 123 6.36 12.77 -6.08
C VAL A 123 6.94 12.89 -4.67
N VAL A 124 7.65 11.87 -4.20
CA VAL A 124 8.17 11.79 -2.82
C VAL A 124 9.68 12.03 -2.71
N GLY A 125 10.39 12.18 -3.84
CA GLY A 125 11.85 12.29 -3.90
C GLY A 125 12.56 10.99 -3.49
N ASP A 126 13.84 11.09 -3.11
CA ASP A 126 14.66 9.95 -2.65
C ASP A 126 14.28 9.44 -1.24
N ALA A 127 13.09 9.77 -0.73
CA ALA A 127 12.61 9.27 0.54
C ALA A 127 12.32 7.75 0.42
N PRO A 128 12.85 6.87 1.30
CA PRO A 128 12.50 5.47 1.35
C PRO A 128 10.99 5.32 1.54
N VAL A 129 10.33 4.64 0.62
CA VAL A 129 8.90 4.35 0.69
C VAL A 129 8.66 3.27 1.74
N SER A 130 8.13 3.65 2.90
CA SER A 130 7.88 2.74 4.02
C SER A 130 6.54 3.07 4.69
N ALA A 131 5.48 2.31 4.40
CA ALA A 131 4.10 2.51 4.91
C ALA A 131 3.91 2.23 6.42
N ASN A 132 4.96 2.39 7.23
CA ASN A 132 5.00 1.94 8.62
C ASN A 132 5.98 2.78 9.45
N SER A 133 5.60 3.02 10.71
CA SER A 133 6.28 3.91 11.64
C SER A 133 7.49 3.29 12.36
N GLN A 134 7.89 2.05 12.04
CA GLN A 134 9.04 1.39 12.67
C GLN A 134 10.37 1.99 12.20
N GLN A 135 11.24 2.35 13.15
CA GLN A 135 12.65 2.62 12.91
C GLN A 135 13.38 1.29 12.65
N HIS A 136 13.84 1.05 11.44
CA HIS A 136 14.75 -0.04 11.16
C HIS A 136 16.19 0.36 11.56
N PRO A 137 16.87 -0.38 12.45
CA PRO A 137 18.27 -0.14 12.79
C PRO A 137 19.13 -0.60 11.60
N GLY A 138 19.38 0.31 10.67
CA GLY A 138 20.15 0.04 9.45
C GLY A 138 19.80 0.96 8.27
N PHE A 139 18.64 1.63 8.31
CA PHE A 139 18.27 2.63 7.30
C PHE A 139 18.36 4.03 7.89
N SER A 140 19.19 4.87 7.26
CA SER A 140 19.32 6.28 7.61
C SER A 140 18.01 7.00 7.28
N ARG A 141 17.29 7.43 8.33
CA ARG A 141 16.22 8.43 8.43
C ARG A 141 15.49 8.76 7.11
N ARG A 142 14.26 8.24 6.93
CA ARG A 142 13.10 8.82 6.16
C ARG A 142 11.98 7.74 6.06
N GLN A 143 10.70 8.11 6.24
CA GLN A 143 9.49 7.23 6.24
C GLN A 143 8.38 7.83 5.35
N VAL A 144 7.52 7.00 4.74
CA VAL A 144 6.39 7.44 3.90
C VAL A 144 5.07 7.00 4.53
N LEU A 145 4.21 7.95 4.89
CA LEU A 145 2.94 7.70 5.60
C LEU A 145 1.74 7.71 4.65
#